data_AF-A0A6B3IQS5-F1
#
_entry.id   AF-A0A6B3IQS5-F1
#
_cell.length_a   1.000
_cell.length_b   1.000
_cell.length_c   1.000
_cell.angle_alpha   90.00
_cell.angle_beta   90.00
_cell.angle_gamma   90.00
#
_symmetry.space_group_name_H-M   'P 1'
#
loop_
_entity.id
_entity.type
_entity.pdbx_description
1 polymer ?
#
loop_
_entity_poly.entity_id
_entity_poly.type
_entity_poly.pdbx_seq_one_letter_code
_entity_poly.pdbx_strand_id
1 'polypeptide(L)' 'MSDTSEKSAGSDGNTSYGHKPFKRSRSHFADRITADGRDGWPVEADRYRLVVSRACPWASRSLVSR' A
#
# COMPACT_ATOMS: atom_id res chain seq x y z
N MET A 1 29.57 -4.84 38.48
CA MET A 1 30.08 -3.61 37.83
C MET A 1 30.78 -4.05 36.57
N SER A 2 30.35 -3.78 35.35
CA SER A 2 29.39 -2.81 34.83
C SER A 2 29.11 -3.29 33.39
N ASP A 3 27.84 -3.38 33.00
CA ASP A 3 27.22 -2.43 32.06
C ASP A 3 27.44 -2.86 30.59
N THR A 4 26.44 -3.54 30.02
CA THR A 4 25.44 -2.96 29.11
C THR A 4 25.99 -2.79 27.69
N SER A 5 25.47 -3.59 26.76
CA SER A 5 24.52 -3.09 25.76
C SER A 5 24.32 -4.16 24.69
N GLU A 6 23.09 -4.67 24.63
CA GLU A 6 22.51 -5.10 23.36
C GLU A 6 22.80 -4.04 22.30
N LYS A 7 23.24 -4.46 21.12
CA LYS A 7 23.11 -3.64 19.93
C LYS A 7 22.45 -4.50 18.86
N SER A 8 21.12 -4.40 18.85
CA SER A 8 20.26 -4.90 17.79
C SER A 8 20.79 -4.42 16.44
N ALA A 9 21.40 -5.33 15.67
CA ALA A 9 21.84 -5.08 14.31
C ALA A 9 20.62 -5.15 13.37
N GLY A 10 19.74 -4.17 13.50
CA GLY A 10 18.64 -3.96 12.58
C GLY A 10 18.90 -2.75 11.70
N SER A 11 19.74 -2.85 10.66
CA SER A 11 19.79 -1.79 9.63
C SER A 11 20.49 -2.14 8.30
N ASP A 12 20.43 -3.36 7.78
CA ASP A 12 21.05 -3.69 6.47
C ASP A 12 20.04 -4.10 5.39
N GLY A 13 18.78 -3.68 5.51
CA GLY A 13 17.72 -4.17 4.62
C GLY A 13 17.83 -3.67 3.17
N ASN A 14 18.37 -2.46 2.95
CA ASN A 14 18.35 -1.79 1.64
C ASN A 14 19.71 -1.29 1.15
N THR A 15 20.79 -1.57 1.87
CA THR A 15 22.16 -1.11 1.57
C THR A 15 22.68 -1.65 0.23
N SER A 16 22.16 -2.79 -0.25
CA SER A 16 22.52 -3.40 -1.53
C SER A 16 21.89 -2.74 -2.77
N TYR A 17 20.82 -1.95 -2.61
CA TYR A 17 20.09 -1.34 -3.74
C TYR A 17 20.71 -0.04 -4.26
N GLY A 18 21.84 0.41 -3.68
CA GLY A 18 22.51 1.67 -4.01
C GLY A 18 21.69 2.90 -3.61
N HIS A 19 22.32 4.08 -3.60
CA HIS A 19 21.69 5.34 -3.19
C HIS A 19 20.85 6.01 -4.29
N LYS A 20 20.39 5.26 -5.29
CA LYS A 20 19.59 5.84 -6.38
C LYS A 20 18.18 6.16 -5.88
N PRO A 21 17.61 7.32 -6.25
CA PRO A 21 16.23 7.62 -5.92
C PRO A 21 15.28 6.55 -6.47
N PHE A 22 14.48 5.97 -5.58
CA PHE A 22 13.46 5.01 -5.98
C PHE A 22 12.32 5.74 -6.71
N LYS A 23 11.98 5.28 -7.91
CA LYS A 23 10.84 5.76 -8.70
C LYS A 23 9.79 4.67 -8.83
N ARG A 24 8.57 4.95 -8.38
CA ARG A 24 7.44 4.01 -8.47
C ARG A 24 6.90 3.95 -9.89
N SER A 25 6.46 2.76 -10.29
CA SER A 25 5.64 2.57 -11.49
C SER A 25 4.30 3.30 -11.36
N ARG A 26 3.70 3.65 -12.49
CA ARG A 26 2.34 4.21 -12.53
C ARG A 26 1.31 3.13 -12.16
N SER A 27 0.13 3.56 -11.75
CA SER A 27 -1.00 2.64 -11.54
C SER A 27 -1.39 1.98 -12.86
N HIS A 28 -1.65 0.68 -12.83
CA HIS A 28 -2.13 -0.08 -13.97
C HIS A 28 -3.63 0.06 -14.19
N PHE A 29 -4.39 0.33 -13.12
CA PHE A 29 -5.83 0.54 -13.14
C PHE A 29 -6.14 1.92 -12.60
N ALA A 30 -6.85 2.73 -13.38
CA ALA A 30 -7.19 4.11 -13.03
C ALA A 30 -8.69 4.41 -13.20
N ASP A 31 -9.48 3.42 -13.62
CA ASP A 31 -10.93 3.51 -13.76
C ASP A 31 -11.58 3.85 -12.41
N ARG A 32 -12.71 4.56 -12.47
CA ARG A 32 -13.43 5.00 -11.28
C ARG A 32 -14.84 4.43 -11.26
N ILE A 33 -15.24 3.98 -10.08
CA ILE A 33 -16.65 3.71 -9.78
C ILE A 33 -17.30 5.05 -9.45
N THR A 34 -18.33 5.44 -10.20
CA THR A 34 -19.02 6.72 -10.03
C THR A 34 -20.53 6.54 -10.02
N ALA A 35 -21.25 7.43 -9.34
CA ALA A 35 -22.70 7.35 -9.24
C ALA A 35 -23.40 7.44 -10.60
N ASP A 36 -22.84 8.24 -11.52
CA ASP A 36 -23.32 8.42 -12.88
C ASP A 36 -22.81 7.35 -13.87
N GLY A 37 -21.91 6.46 -13.44
CA GLY A 37 -21.37 5.39 -14.27
C GLY A 37 -20.59 5.85 -15.50
N ARG A 38 -20.10 7.10 -15.54
CA ARG A 38 -19.45 7.72 -16.71
C ARG A 38 -18.25 6.94 -17.28
N ASP A 39 -17.56 6.18 -16.42
CA ASP A 39 -16.40 5.36 -16.78
C ASP A 39 -16.79 3.87 -17.00
N GLY A 40 -18.09 3.57 -17.11
CA GLY A 40 -18.64 2.21 -17.31
C GLY A 40 -18.90 1.42 -16.00
N TRP A 41 -18.66 2.05 -14.85
CA TRP A 41 -18.69 1.42 -13.54
C TRP A 41 -19.67 2.12 -12.57
N PRO A 42 -21.01 1.95 -12.72
CA PRO A 42 -21.99 2.50 -11.78
C PRO A 42 -21.97 1.83 -10.39
N VAL A 43 -22.36 2.60 -9.37
CA VAL A 43 -22.52 2.12 -7.99
C VAL A 43 -23.76 1.24 -7.86
N GLU A 44 -23.56 -0.06 -7.65
CA GLU A 44 -24.63 -1.06 -7.50
C GLU A 44 -24.32 -2.01 -6.34
N ALA A 45 -25.34 -2.40 -5.58
CA ALA A 45 -25.19 -3.36 -4.49
C ALA A 45 -24.77 -4.73 -5.04
N ASP A 46 -23.92 -5.45 -4.30
CA ASP A 46 -23.41 -6.80 -4.63
C ASP A 46 -22.60 -6.91 -5.95
N ARG A 47 -22.27 -5.80 -6.62
CA ARG A 47 -21.48 -5.82 -7.86
C ARG A 47 -19.97 -5.88 -7.64
N TYR A 48 -19.48 -5.36 -6.51
CA TYR A 48 -18.05 -5.14 -6.27
C TYR A 48 -17.52 -5.86 -5.04
N ARG A 49 -16.24 -6.25 -5.10
CA ARG A 49 -15.52 -6.88 -3.98
C ARG A 49 -14.22 -6.14 -3.71
N LEU A 50 -13.95 -5.88 -2.43
CA LEU A 50 -12.71 -5.24 -1.99
C LEU A 50 -11.68 -6.31 -1.57
N VAL A 51 -10.59 -6.44 -2.32
CA VAL A 51 -9.49 -7.38 -2.04
C VAL A 51 -8.29 -6.60 -1.49
N VAL A 52 -7.83 -6.96 -0.29
CA VAL A 52 -6.80 -6.19 0.43
C VAL A 52 -5.91 -7.09 1.30
N SER A 53 -4.69 -6.61 1.57
CA SER A 53 -3.80 -7.18 2.60
C SER A 53 -3.73 -6.24 3.81
N ARG A 54 -3.87 -6.80 5.01
CA ARG A 54 -3.81 -6.06 6.29
C ARG A 54 -2.43 -5.46 6.58
N ALA A 55 -1.37 -5.99 5.97
CA ALA A 55 -0.02 -5.49 6.14
C ALA A 55 0.31 -4.29 5.23
N CYS A 56 -0.50 -4.03 4.19
CA CYS A 56 -0.17 -3.01 3.19
C CYS A 56 -0.72 -1.64 3.59
N PRO A 57 0.12 -0.62 3.84
CA PRO A 57 -0.34 0.69 4.30
C PRO A 57 -1.21 1.41 3.27
N TRP A 58 -1.03 1.14 1.97
CA TRP A 58 -1.85 1.73 0.91
C TRP A 58 -3.26 1.13 0.89
N ALA A 59 -3.35 -0.20 1.02
CA ALA A 59 -4.62 -0.91 1.06
C ALA A 59 -5.38 -0.66 2.37
N SER A 60 -4.68 -0.47 3.50
CA SER A 60 -5.32 -0.18 4.79
C SER A 60 -6.19 1.08 4.76
N ARG A 61 -5.89 2.06 3.90
CA ARG A 61 -6.72 3.26 3.74
C ARG A 61 -8.13 2.96 3.26
N SER A 62 -8.32 1.98 2.37
CA SER A 62 -9.66 1.61 1.91
C SER A 62 -10.44 0.87 2.99
N LEU A 63 -9.76 0.09 3.85
CA LEU A 63 -10.39 -0.56 4.99
C LEU A 63 -10.91 0.42 6.04
N VAL A 64 -10.24 1.54 6.27
CA VAL A 64 -10.71 2.58 7.21
C VAL A 64 -11.92 3.34 6.68
N SER A 65 -12.02 3.50 5.36
CA SER A 65 -13.07 4.28 4.70
C SER A 65 -14.37 3.50 4.42
N ARG A 66 -14.31 2.18 4.43
CA ARG A 66 -15.43 1.33 3.99
C ARG A 66 -16.59 1.31 4.97
#